data_AF-A0A7X5Q611-F1
#
_entry.id   AF-A0A7X5Q611-F1
#
_cell.length_a   1.000
_cell.length_b   1.000
_cell.length_c   1.000
_cell.angle_alpha   90.00
_cell.angle_beta   90.00
_cell.angle_gamma   90.00
#
_symmetry.space_group_name_H-M   'P 1'
#
loop_
_entity.id
_entity.type
_entity.pdbx_description
1 polymer ?
#
loop_
_entity_poly.entity_id
_entity_poly.type
_entity_poly.pdbx_seq_one_letter_code
_entity_poly.pdbx_strand_id
1 'polypeptide(L)'
;MPANSNTKKVKVFLVGASGKMGQMVATLAEKDPEVELSDVGDVVIDFSTPEGTRAAIALGKPLVSGTTGLSEEIFNELAALSKRVPVLHSPNFSLGIALCFEMLEQMSAKLKKFSQIEIQEIHHTQKVDAPSGTALKMAEILGVDKVHSERIGDVVGIHQVNFLFNNEKLSLRHEALSREAFAQGALVAAKFLFNKPPKLYSLGEVFH
;
A
#
# COMPACT_ATOMS: atom_id res chain seq x y z
N MET A 1 -5.75 13.07 -33.27
CA MET A 1 -4.31 13.39 -33.26
C MET A 1 -3.55 12.12 -32.93
N PRO A 2 -2.51 11.73 -33.67
CA PRO A 2 -1.75 10.53 -33.34
C PRO A 2 -1.01 10.79 -32.02
N ALA A 3 -1.14 9.85 -31.07
CA ALA A 3 -0.45 9.90 -29.80
C ALA A 3 1.06 9.84 -30.05
N ASN A 4 1.75 10.90 -29.68
CA ASN A 4 3.21 10.98 -29.69
C ASN A 4 3.73 10.17 -28.49
N SER A 5 3.72 8.83 -28.57
CA SER A 5 3.99 7.94 -27.43
C SER A 5 5.49 7.67 -27.23
N ASN A 6 6.31 8.72 -27.17
CA ASN A 6 7.68 8.59 -26.68
C ASN A 6 7.77 8.98 -25.20
N THR A 7 6.80 8.55 -24.40
CA THR A 7 6.87 8.62 -22.94
C THR A 7 7.96 7.66 -22.49
N LYS A 8 9.05 8.20 -21.95
CA LYS A 8 10.16 7.40 -21.39
C LYS A 8 9.59 6.45 -20.34
N LYS A 9 9.70 5.14 -20.59
CA LYS A 9 9.29 4.12 -19.62
C LYS A 9 10.14 4.20 -18.36
N VAL A 10 9.50 3.99 -17.21
CA VAL A 10 10.16 3.83 -15.92
C VAL A 10 10.77 2.43 -15.88
N LYS A 11 12.09 2.34 -15.78
CA LYS A 11 12.74 1.03 -15.64
C LYS A 11 12.64 0.58 -14.19
N VAL A 12 12.09 -0.59 -13.95
CA VAL A 12 11.89 -1.15 -12.61
C VAL A 12 12.80 -2.34 -12.40
N PHE A 13 13.61 -2.29 -11.34
CA PHE A 13 14.33 -3.45 -10.84
C PHE A 13 13.50 -4.13 -9.75
N LEU A 14 13.31 -5.44 -9.86
CA LEU A 14 12.42 -6.18 -8.97
C LEU A 14 13.20 -7.09 -8.02
N VAL A 15 13.20 -6.74 -6.74
CA VAL A 15 13.75 -7.60 -5.68
C VAL A 15 12.64 -8.52 -5.17
N GLY A 16 12.93 -9.83 -5.13
CA GLY A 16 11.94 -10.85 -4.81
C GLY A 16 11.08 -11.31 -6.00
N ALA A 17 11.59 -11.18 -7.24
CA ALA A 17 10.88 -11.53 -8.47
C ALA A 17 10.31 -12.97 -8.51
N SER A 18 10.95 -13.92 -7.84
CA SER A 18 10.48 -15.31 -7.75
C SER A 18 9.34 -15.53 -6.76
N GLY A 19 9.07 -14.57 -5.86
CA GLY A 19 7.96 -14.65 -4.91
C GLY A 19 6.60 -14.38 -5.55
N LYS A 20 5.52 -14.74 -4.86
CA LYS A 20 4.13 -14.56 -5.37
C LYS A 20 3.84 -13.12 -5.78
N MET A 21 4.24 -12.14 -4.95
CA MET A 21 4.06 -10.72 -5.26
C MET A 21 4.97 -10.27 -6.39
N GLY A 22 6.23 -10.71 -6.42
CA GLY A 22 7.16 -10.39 -7.51
C GLY A 22 6.65 -10.87 -8.87
N GLN A 23 6.19 -12.12 -8.97
CA GLN A 23 5.61 -12.65 -10.20
C GLN A 23 4.37 -11.86 -10.67
N MET A 24 3.55 -11.40 -9.72
CA MET A 24 2.37 -10.61 -10.00
C MET A 24 2.72 -9.20 -10.51
N VAL A 25 3.68 -8.53 -9.86
CA VAL A 25 4.23 -7.25 -10.33
C VAL A 25 4.82 -7.42 -11.73
N ALA A 26 5.56 -8.50 -11.98
CA ALA A 26 6.15 -8.76 -13.29
C ALA A 26 5.09 -8.95 -14.38
N THR A 27 4.08 -9.78 -14.12
CA THR A 27 2.95 -10.01 -15.05
C THR A 27 2.19 -8.72 -15.37
N LEU A 28 1.98 -7.85 -14.38
CA LEU A 28 1.31 -6.58 -14.60
C LEU A 28 2.19 -5.57 -15.34
N ALA A 29 3.50 -5.55 -15.06
CA ALA A 29 4.46 -4.67 -15.73
C ALA A 29 4.56 -4.95 -17.23
N GLU A 30 4.44 -6.21 -17.68
CA GLU A 30 4.40 -6.57 -19.11
C GLU A 30 3.25 -5.88 -19.89
N LYS A 31 2.16 -5.56 -19.18
CA LYS A 31 0.96 -4.93 -19.74
C LYS A 31 0.91 -3.42 -19.51
N ASP A 32 1.83 -2.86 -18.73
CA ASP A 32 1.87 -1.43 -18.42
C ASP A 32 2.72 -0.69 -19.49
N PRO A 33 2.15 0.26 -20.25
CA PRO A 33 2.88 0.97 -21.29
C PRO A 33 3.97 1.91 -20.76
N GLU A 34 3.93 2.26 -19.47
CA GLU A 34 4.83 3.22 -18.81
C GLU A 34 5.94 2.53 -18.01
N VAL A 35 5.91 1.20 -17.87
CA VAL A 35 6.90 0.45 -17.07
C VAL A 35 7.66 -0.54 -17.95
N GLU A 36 8.92 -0.76 -17.61
CA GLU A 36 9.78 -1.79 -18.21
C GLU A 36 10.60 -2.46 -17.10
N LEU A 37 10.60 -3.79 -16.99
CA LEU A 37 11.49 -4.47 -16.04
C LEU A 37 12.94 -4.43 -16.54
N SER A 38 13.89 -4.16 -15.64
CA SER A 38 15.31 -4.04 -15.99
C SER A 38 16.23 -4.31 -14.81
N ASP A 39 17.36 -4.99 -15.06
CA ASP A 39 18.40 -5.28 -14.06
C ASP A 39 19.11 -4.02 -13.52
N VAL A 40 19.05 -2.91 -14.25
CA VAL A 40 19.66 -1.62 -13.86
C VAL A 40 18.57 -0.58 -13.53
N GLY A 41 17.33 -1.00 -13.26
CA GLY A 41 16.13 -0.13 -13.16
C GLY A 41 16.31 1.22 -12.47
N ASP A 42 15.58 2.24 -12.94
CA ASP A 42 15.52 3.59 -12.37
C ASP A 42 14.91 3.59 -10.96
N VAL A 43 13.95 2.70 -10.71
CA VAL A 43 13.26 2.51 -9.42
C VAL A 43 13.32 1.03 -9.03
N VAL A 44 13.47 0.75 -7.74
CA VAL A 44 13.45 -0.60 -7.19
C VAL A 44 12.08 -0.88 -6.57
N ILE A 45 11.46 -1.99 -6.94
CA ILE A 45 10.31 -2.55 -6.21
C ILE A 45 10.81 -3.77 -5.42
N ASP A 46 10.52 -3.79 -4.12
CA ASP A 46 10.93 -4.83 -3.19
C ASP A 46 9.71 -5.49 -2.51
N PHE A 47 9.51 -6.77 -2.81
CA PHE A 47 8.60 -7.66 -2.10
C PHE A 47 9.31 -8.97 -1.80
N SER A 48 10.19 -8.96 -0.80
CA SER A 48 11.12 -10.05 -0.55
C SER A 48 11.19 -10.44 0.94
N THR A 49 12.39 -10.42 1.52
CA THR A 49 12.68 -10.68 2.93
C THR A 49 13.41 -9.47 3.52
N PRO A 50 13.57 -9.38 4.85
CA PRO A 50 14.37 -8.33 5.47
C PRO A 50 15.78 -8.16 4.85
N GLU A 51 16.44 -9.26 4.50
CA GLU A 51 17.74 -9.27 3.82
C GLU A 51 17.64 -8.74 2.38
N GLY A 52 16.58 -9.12 1.66
CA GLY A 52 16.30 -8.60 0.33
C GLY A 52 16.02 -7.09 0.35
N THR A 53 15.34 -6.59 1.37
CA THR A 53 15.18 -5.13 1.59
C THR A 53 16.52 -4.46 1.81
N ARG A 54 17.44 -5.02 2.62
CA ARG A 54 18.80 -4.46 2.75
C ARG A 54 19.56 -4.46 1.43
N ALA A 55 19.44 -5.52 0.64
CA ALA A 55 20.03 -5.58 -0.70
C ALA A 55 19.44 -4.49 -1.63
N ALA A 56 18.13 -4.24 -1.56
CA ALA A 56 17.47 -3.17 -2.30
C ALA A 56 17.97 -1.78 -1.86
N ILE A 57 18.14 -1.56 -0.55
CA ILE A 57 18.68 -0.30 0.01
C ILE A 57 20.11 -0.04 -0.49
N ALA A 58 20.94 -1.08 -0.55
CA ALA A 58 22.33 -0.99 -0.99
C ALA A 58 22.47 -0.52 -2.45
N LEU A 59 21.44 -0.67 -3.28
CA LEU A 59 21.42 -0.14 -4.65
C LEU A 59 21.40 1.39 -4.72
N GLY A 60 20.97 2.07 -3.63
CA GLY A 60 20.99 3.52 -3.54
C GLY A 60 20.04 4.24 -4.51
N LYS A 61 18.97 3.58 -4.94
CA LYS A 61 17.98 4.08 -5.91
C LYS A 61 16.63 4.35 -5.27
N PRO A 62 15.74 5.12 -5.92
CA PRO A 62 14.34 5.19 -5.54
C PRO A 62 13.77 3.80 -5.20
N LEU A 63 13.09 3.68 -4.06
CA LEU A 63 12.70 2.39 -3.52
C LEU A 63 11.23 2.36 -3.09
N VAL A 64 10.49 1.40 -3.61
CA VAL A 64 9.16 1.00 -3.17
C VAL A 64 9.29 -0.36 -2.49
N SER A 65 9.15 -0.43 -1.16
CA SER A 65 9.23 -1.69 -0.43
C SER A 65 7.90 -2.04 0.24
N GLY A 66 7.42 -3.26 -0.02
CA GLY A 66 6.28 -3.85 0.67
C GLY A 66 6.63 -5.04 1.55
N THR A 67 7.91 -5.26 1.80
CA THR A 67 8.39 -6.30 2.71
C THR A 67 7.92 -5.99 4.14
N THR A 68 7.33 -6.98 4.79
CA THR A 68 6.83 -6.91 6.16
C THR A 68 7.84 -7.53 7.14
N GLY A 69 7.64 -7.34 8.46
CA GLY A 69 8.50 -7.94 9.47
C GLY A 69 9.91 -7.35 9.55
N LEU A 70 10.09 -6.10 9.10
CA LEU A 70 11.36 -5.40 9.15
C LEU A 70 11.71 -5.01 10.59
N SER A 71 12.99 -5.09 10.94
CA SER A 71 13.51 -4.59 12.21
C SER A 71 13.62 -3.07 12.22
N GLU A 72 13.69 -2.48 13.41
CA GLU A 72 13.94 -1.04 13.58
C GLU A 72 15.24 -0.59 12.88
N GLU A 73 16.26 -1.45 12.87
CA GLU A 73 17.51 -1.21 12.14
C GLU A 73 17.26 -0.99 10.63
N ILE A 74 16.45 -1.84 9.99
CA ILE A 74 16.13 -1.71 8.57
C ILE A 74 15.27 -0.47 8.32
N PHE A 75 14.35 -0.12 9.23
CA PHE A 75 13.61 1.13 9.14
C PHE A 75 14.54 2.36 9.22
N ASN A 76 15.57 2.31 10.05
CA ASN A 76 16.59 3.37 10.13
C ASN A 76 17.42 3.45 8.83
N GLU A 77 17.76 2.31 8.22
CA GLU A 77 18.43 2.27 6.91
C GLU A 77 17.55 2.86 5.80
N LEU A 78 16.25 2.55 5.76
CA LEU A 78 15.28 3.15 4.83
C LEU A 78 15.19 4.67 5.03
N ALA A 79 15.13 5.13 6.28
CA ALA A 79 15.11 6.55 6.62
C ALA A 79 16.43 7.25 6.26
N ALA A 80 17.58 6.56 6.31
CA ALA A 80 18.84 7.10 5.84
C ALA A 80 18.92 7.18 4.32
N LEU A 81 18.39 6.18 3.60
CA LEU A 81 18.28 6.18 2.14
C LEU A 81 17.38 7.32 1.66
N SER A 82 16.26 7.56 2.35
CA SER A 82 15.25 8.55 1.97
C SER A 82 15.76 10.00 1.96
N LYS A 83 16.91 10.27 2.62
CA LYS A 83 17.61 11.56 2.56
C LYS A 83 18.27 11.84 1.21
N ARG A 84 18.46 10.81 0.38
CA ARG A 84 19.20 10.90 -0.91
C ARG A 84 18.34 10.56 -2.12
N VAL A 85 17.33 9.72 -1.95
CA VAL A 85 16.40 9.28 -2.99
C VAL A 85 14.98 9.17 -2.43
N PRO A 86 13.92 9.26 -3.25
CA PRO A 86 12.56 9.02 -2.80
C PRO A 86 12.38 7.55 -2.37
N VAL A 87 11.85 7.32 -1.17
CA VAL A 87 11.60 5.98 -0.62
C VAL A 87 10.15 5.90 -0.16
N LEU A 88 9.47 4.80 -0.44
CA LEU A 88 8.15 4.49 0.07
C LEU A 88 8.17 3.07 0.63
N HIS A 89 7.84 2.93 1.91
CA HIS A 89 7.58 1.64 2.53
C HIS A 89 6.12 1.55 2.95
N SER A 90 5.45 0.46 2.59
CA SER A 90 4.11 0.16 3.07
C SER A 90 3.86 -1.36 3.11
N PRO A 91 3.37 -1.93 4.23
CA PRO A 91 3.02 -3.35 4.28
C PRO A 91 1.76 -3.68 3.45
N ASN A 92 1.07 -2.67 2.91
CA ASN A 92 -0.13 -2.82 2.10
C ASN A 92 -0.15 -1.77 0.98
N PHE A 93 -0.14 -2.23 -0.27
CA PHE A 93 -0.16 -1.38 -1.47
C PHE A 93 -1.54 -1.18 -2.08
N SER A 94 -2.63 -1.49 -1.36
CA SER A 94 -3.97 -1.13 -1.84
C SER A 94 -4.12 0.38 -1.83
N LEU A 95 -4.14 0.98 -3.02
CA LEU A 95 -4.44 2.40 -3.21
C LEU A 95 -5.80 2.76 -2.61
N GLY A 96 -6.79 1.88 -2.76
CA GLY A 96 -8.11 2.07 -2.16
C GLY A 96 -8.08 2.18 -0.63
N ILE A 97 -7.27 1.35 0.04
CA ILE A 97 -7.08 1.45 1.50
C ILE A 97 -6.32 2.73 1.87
N ALA A 98 -5.27 3.09 1.13
CA ALA A 98 -4.56 4.35 1.38
C ALA A 98 -5.49 5.56 1.30
N LEU A 99 -6.34 5.63 0.27
CA LEU A 99 -7.35 6.68 0.15
C LEU A 99 -8.38 6.61 1.30
N CYS A 100 -8.80 5.41 1.69
CA CYS A 100 -9.70 5.26 2.84
C CYS A 100 -9.08 5.84 4.11
N PHE A 101 -7.80 5.57 4.39
CA PHE A 101 -7.13 6.14 5.57
C PHE A 101 -7.09 7.67 5.51
N GLU A 102 -6.73 8.26 4.37
CA GLU A 102 -6.73 9.71 4.21
C GLU A 102 -8.13 10.32 4.44
N MET A 103 -9.18 9.68 3.90
CA MET A 103 -10.56 10.10 4.14
C MET A 103 -10.94 9.99 5.62
N LEU A 104 -10.57 8.90 6.31
CA LEU A 104 -10.85 8.72 7.74
C LEU A 104 -10.09 9.75 8.59
N GLU A 105 -8.84 10.05 8.27
CA GLU A 105 -8.05 11.08 8.95
C GLU A 105 -8.69 12.47 8.78
N GLN A 106 -9.12 12.83 7.57
CA GLN A 106 -9.84 14.09 7.33
C GLN A 106 -11.19 14.14 8.06
N MET A 107 -11.89 13.01 8.16
CA MET A 107 -13.15 12.89 8.89
C MET A 107 -12.96 12.89 10.41
N SER A 108 -11.78 12.49 10.91
CA SER A 108 -11.49 12.28 12.34
C SER A 108 -11.82 13.51 13.20
N ALA A 109 -11.54 14.72 12.70
CA ALA A 109 -11.82 15.97 13.38
C ALA A 109 -13.32 16.27 13.56
N LYS A 110 -14.19 15.64 12.75
CA LYS A 110 -15.65 15.83 12.75
C LYS A 110 -16.40 14.73 13.51
N LEU A 111 -15.70 13.73 14.03
CA LEU A 111 -16.29 12.51 14.59
C LEU A 111 -17.16 12.72 15.82
N LYS A 112 -16.93 13.80 16.59
CA LYS A 112 -17.72 14.12 17.82
C LYS A 112 -19.22 14.28 17.57
N LYS A 113 -19.64 14.46 16.32
CA LYS A 113 -21.06 14.57 15.96
C LYS A 113 -21.74 13.20 15.84
N PHE A 114 -21.01 12.12 15.56
CA PHE A 114 -21.59 10.79 15.38
C PHE A 114 -21.82 10.13 16.74
N SER A 115 -22.96 9.48 16.90
CA SER A 115 -23.33 8.82 18.16
C SER A 115 -22.63 7.48 18.33
N GLN A 116 -22.24 6.83 17.22
CA GLN A 116 -21.55 5.56 17.24
C GLN A 116 -20.73 5.37 15.96
N ILE A 117 -19.55 4.76 16.11
CA ILE A 117 -18.67 4.38 15.00
C ILE A 117 -18.39 2.88 15.16
N GLU A 118 -18.60 2.13 14.08
CA GLU A 118 -18.36 0.68 14.05
C GLU A 118 -17.42 0.33 12.92
N ILE A 119 -16.46 -0.55 13.20
CA ILE A 119 -15.57 -1.11 12.19
C ILE A 119 -15.92 -2.59 12.00
N GLN A 120 -16.11 -2.99 10.76
CA GLN A 120 -16.37 -4.37 10.35
C GLN A 120 -15.32 -4.78 9.32
N GLU A 121 -14.81 -6.00 9.44
CA GLU A 121 -13.95 -6.61 8.45
C GLU A 121 -14.32 -8.06 8.15
N ILE A 122 -14.08 -8.48 6.90
CA ILE A 122 -14.25 -9.86 6.47
C ILE A 122 -13.00 -10.30 5.71
N HIS A 123 -12.46 -11.45 6.06
CA HIS A 123 -11.36 -12.09 5.34
C HIS A 123 -11.63 -13.59 5.18
N HIS A 124 -10.80 -14.26 4.40
CA HIS A 124 -10.84 -15.70 4.22
C HIS A 124 -10.62 -16.48 5.53
N THR A 125 -11.10 -17.73 5.56
CA THR A 125 -11.04 -18.61 6.75
C THR A 125 -9.62 -18.92 7.25
N GLN A 126 -8.63 -18.88 6.36
CA GLN A 126 -7.23 -19.18 6.69
C GLN A 126 -6.47 -17.99 7.33
N LYS A 127 -7.10 -16.81 7.48
CA LYS A 127 -6.42 -15.64 8.05
C LYS A 127 -6.34 -15.78 9.58
N VAL A 128 -5.10 -15.89 10.08
CA VAL A 128 -4.80 -16.20 11.48
C VAL A 128 -5.04 -15.01 12.40
N ASP A 129 -4.62 -13.81 12.00
CA ASP A 129 -4.78 -12.58 12.78
C ASP A 129 -6.22 -12.06 12.73
N ALA A 130 -6.75 -11.60 13.86
CA ALA A 130 -8.02 -10.91 14.00
C ALA A 130 -7.96 -9.94 15.19
N PRO A 131 -8.27 -8.64 15.01
CA PRO A 131 -8.56 -7.95 13.75
C PRO A 131 -7.36 -7.87 12.80
N SER A 132 -7.59 -7.64 11.50
CA SER A 132 -6.47 -7.38 10.59
C SER A 132 -5.73 -6.08 10.92
N GLY A 133 -4.45 -6.00 10.53
CA GLY A 133 -3.67 -4.77 10.66
C GLY A 133 -4.33 -3.54 10.01
N THR A 134 -5.02 -3.71 8.87
CA THR A 134 -5.78 -2.63 8.24
C THR A 134 -6.92 -2.15 9.15
N ALA A 135 -7.68 -3.07 9.75
CA ALA A 135 -8.79 -2.71 10.63
C ALA A 135 -8.31 -2.08 11.94
N LEU A 136 -7.18 -2.56 12.49
CA LEU A 136 -6.52 -1.92 13.64
C LEU A 136 -6.08 -0.50 13.31
N LYS A 137 -5.56 -0.25 12.11
CA LYS A 137 -5.18 1.11 11.70
C LYS A 137 -6.38 2.04 11.56
N MET A 138 -7.51 1.54 11.02
CA MET A 138 -8.78 2.29 11.00
C MET A 138 -9.24 2.64 12.42
N ALA A 139 -9.14 1.68 13.34
CA ALA A 139 -9.52 1.85 14.75
C ALA A 139 -8.67 2.93 15.44
N GLU A 140 -7.36 2.89 15.20
CA GLU A 140 -6.40 3.90 15.69
C GLU A 140 -6.74 5.32 15.18
N ILE A 141 -6.96 5.48 13.86
CA ILE A 141 -7.29 6.78 13.25
C ILE A 141 -8.59 7.36 13.85
N LEU A 142 -9.57 6.51 14.11
CA LEU A 142 -10.90 6.92 14.59
C LEU A 142 -10.99 7.01 16.11
N GLY A 143 -9.98 6.53 16.84
CA GLY A 143 -9.98 6.47 18.30
C GLY A 143 -11.08 5.55 18.85
N VAL A 144 -11.31 4.41 18.21
CA VAL A 144 -12.30 3.40 18.63
C VAL A 144 -11.64 2.07 18.95
N ASP A 145 -12.15 1.35 19.95
CA ASP A 145 -11.52 0.11 20.40
C ASP A 145 -12.10 -1.15 19.73
N LYS A 146 -13.34 -1.07 19.23
CA LYS A 146 -14.09 -2.25 18.81
C LYS A 146 -14.07 -2.44 17.30
N VAL A 147 -13.53 -3.58 16.89
CA VAL A 147 -13.59 -4.08 15.52
C VAL A 147 -14.33 -5.41 15.50
N HIS A 148 -15.28 -5.55 14.58
CA HIS A 148 -15.99 -6.78 14.29
C HIS A 148 -15.30 -7.53 13.16
N SER A 149 -14.84 -8.75 13.43
CA SER A 149 -14.07 -9.54 12.47
C SER A 149 -14.78 -10.84 12.10
N GLU A 150 -15.00 -11.04 10.81
CA GLU A 150 -15.56 -12.28 10.26
C GLU A 150 -14.54 -13.00 9.37
N ARG A 151 -14.64 -14.33 9.33
CA ARG A 151 -13.78 -15.20 8.54
C ARG A 151 -14.66 -16.07 7.63
N ILE A 152 -14.81 -15.65 6.37
CA ILE A 152 -15.79 -16.20 5.43
C ILE A 152 -15.10 -16.59 4.12
N GLY A 153 -15.28 -17.86 3.73
CA GLY A 153 -14.85 -18.38 2.44
C GLY A 153 -13.42 -18.00 2.06
N ASP A 154 -13.29 -17.44 0.85
CA ASP A 154 -12.06 -17.01 0.20
C ASP A 154 -11.96 -15.47 0.07
N VAL A 155 -12.76 -14.71 0.84
CA VAL A 155 -12.78 -13.24 0.80
C VAL A 155 -11.36 -12.68 0.98
N VAL A 156 -10.86 -11.94 -0.01
CA VAL A 156 -9.50 -11.38 0.03
C VAL A 156 -9.38 -10.34 1.15
N GLY A 157 -10.36 -9.47 1.28
CA GLY A 157 -10.45 -8.49 2.36
C GLY A 157 -11.54 -7.46 2.10
N ILE A 158 -12.48 -7.35 3.02
CA ILE A 158 -13.50 -6.29 3.08
C ILE A 158 -13.28 -5.52 4.37
N HIS A 159 -13.30 -4.19 4.28
CA HIS A 159 -13.22 -3.29 5.42
C HIS A 159 -14.31 -2.25 5.30
N GLN A 160 -15.12 -2.09 6.34
CA GLN A 160 -16.21 -1.13 6.37
C GLN A 160 -16.21 -0.38 7.69
N VAL A 161 -16.27 0.94 7.61
CA VAL A 161 -16.52 1.82 8.74
C VAL A 161 -17.94 2.37 8.60
N ASN A 162 -18.74 2.17 9.64
CA ASN A 162 -20.09 2.72 9.74
C ASN A 162 -20.09 3.86 10.74
N PHE A 163 -20.64 5.01 10.34
CA PHE A 163 -20.87 6.17 11.18
C PHE A 163 -22.38 6.33 11.35
N LEU A 164 -22.86 6.20 12.58
CA LEU A 164 -24.27 6.36 12.91
C LEU A 164 -24.50 7.76 13.46
N PHE A 165 -25.54 8.43 12.95
CA PHE A 165 -26.00 9.72 13.45
C PHE A 165 -27.51 9.80 13.36
N ASN A 166 -28.20 10.02 14.48
CA ASN A 166 -29.66 10.08 14.55
C ASN A 166 -30.33 8.90 13.79
N ASN A 167 -30.97 9.19 12.65
CA ASN A 167 -31.70 8.24 11.82
C ASN A 167 -30.97 7.91 10.50
N GLU A 168 -29.68 8.21 10.40
CA GLU A 168 -28.87 7.93 9.21
C GLU A 168 -27.61 7.14 9.55
N LYS A 169 -27.13 6.40 8.54
CA LYS A 169 -25.87 5.67 8.55
C LYS A 169 -25.06 6.05 7.33
N LEU A 170 -23.88 6.60 7.55
CA LEU A 170 -22.86 6.76 6.51
C LEU A 170 -21.89 5.59 6.59
N SER A 171 -21.56 4.98 5.46
CA SER A 171 -20.62 3.86 5.41
C SER A 171 -19.50 4.16 4.42
N LEU A 172 -18.25 3.97 4.86
CA LEU A 172 -17.08 3.91 3.99
C LEU A 172 -16.66 2.45 3.88
N ARG A 173 -16.69 1.89 2.66
CA ARG A 173 -16.42 0.48 2.40
C ARG A 173 -15.31 0.33 1.36
N HIS A 174 -14.32 -0.49 1.67
CA HIS A 174 -13.30 -0.97 0.75
C HIS A 174 -13.41 -2.48 0.59
N GLU A 175 -13.23 -2.96 -0.63
CA GLU A 175 -13.20 -4.38 -0.96
C GLU A 175 -12.04 -4.66 -1.92
N ALA A 176 -11.12 -5.54 -1.51
CA ALA A 176 -10.09 -6.06 -2.38
C ALA A 176 -10.68 -7.23 -3.20
N LEU A 177 -10.76 -7.06 -4.52
CA LEU A 177 -11.27 -8.12 -5.41
C LEU A 177 -10.21 -9.18 -5.72
N SER A 178 -8.94 -8.80 -5.69
CA SER A 178 -7.81 -9.70 -5.92
C SER A 178 -6.55 -9.16 -5.26
N ARG A 179 -5.53 -10.02 -5.14
CA ARG A 179 -4.20 -9.61 -4.69
C ARG A 179 -3.46 -8.73 -5.72
N GLU A 180 -3.93 -8.69 -6.96
CA GLU A 180 -3.36 -7.85 -8.03
C GLU A 180 -3.45 -6.37 -7.68
N ALA A 181 -4.44 -5.97 -6.86
CA ALA A 181 -4.56 -4.60 -6.37
C ALA A 181 -3.28 -4.10 -5.67
N PHE A 182 -2.58 -4.97 -4.94
CA PHE A 182 -1.34 -4.62 -4.25
C PHE A 182 -0.17 -4.47 -5.24
N ALA A 183 -0.07 -5.36 -6.22
CA ALA A 183 0.97 -5.28 -7.25
C ALA A 183 0.78 -4.04 -8.13
N GLN A 184 -0.47 -3.72 -8.48
CA GLN A 184 -0.81 -2.51 -9.22
C GLN A 184 -0.48 -1.25 -8.43
N GLY A 185 -0.79 -1.21 -7.14
CA GLY A 185 -0.42 -0.07 -6.29
C GLY A 185 1.09 0.13 -6.19
N ALA A 186 1.88 -0.94 -6.17
CA ALA A 186 3.34 -0.85 -6.20
C ALA A 186 3.88 -0.27 -7.52
N LEU A 187 3.30 -0.65 -8.66
CA LEU A 187 3.65 -0.08 -9.96
C LEU A 187 3.30 1.41 -10.03
N VAL A 188 2.12 1.80 -9.54
CA VAL A 188 1.73 3.21 -9.45
C VAL A 188 2.68 3.98 -8.54
N ALA A 189 3.04 3.43 -7.37
CA ALA A 189 4.03 4.01 -6.47
C ALA A 189 5.41 4.16 -7.14
N ALA A 190 5.87 3.16 -7.90
CA ALA A 190 7.16 3.24 -8.59
C ALA A 190 7.18 4.35 -9.65
N LYS A 191 6.10 4.46 -10.45
CA LYS A 191 5.93 5.56 -11.41
C LYS A 191 5.90 6.92 -10.71
N PHE A 192 5.21 7.00 -9.58
CA PHE A 192 5.16 8.20 -8.76
C PHE A 192 6.55 8.60 -8.25
N LEU A 193 7.35 7.68 -7.70
CA LEU A 193 8.69 8.00 -7.18
C LEU A 193 9.70 8.39 -8.28
N PHE A 194 9.48 8.01 -9.55
CA PHE A 194 10.44 8.13 -10.65
C PHE A 194 10.98 9.55 -10.91
N ASN A 195 10.38 10.63 -10.37
CA ASN A 195 10.94 11.98 -10.40
C ASN A 195 10.64 12.79 -9.13
N LYS A 196 10.45 12.12 -8.00
CA LYS A 196 10.12 12.78 -6.74
C LYS A 196 11.38 13.14 -5.94
N PRO A 197 11.39 14.26 -5.21
CA PRO A 197 12.53 14.65 -4.40
C PRO A 197 12.80 13.63 -3.28
N PRO A 198 14.01 13.58 -2.74
CA PRO A 198 14.34 12.71 -1.61
C PRO A 198 13.47 13.00 -0.38
N LYS A 199 12.68 12.01 0.03
CA LYS A 199 12.07 11.88 1.36
C LYS A 199 11.46 10.49 1.51
N LEU A 200 10.99 10.20 2.72
CA LEU A 200 10.13 9.06 2.98
C LEU A 200 8.67 9.45 2.65
N TYR A 201 8.08 8.75 1.69
CA TYR A 201 6.71 8.94 1.23
C TYR A 201 5.77 7.93 1.90
N SER A 202 4.53 8.34 2.11
CA SER A 202 3.42 7.44 2.39
C SER A 202 2.70 7.01 1.10
N LEU A 203 1.92 5.93 1.16
CA LEU A 203 1.11 5.51 0.01
C LEU A 203 0.00 6.51 -0.32
N GLY A 204 -0.53 7.26 0.67
CA GLY A 204 -1.53 8.30 0.42
C GLY A 204 -0.99 9.45 -0.45
N GLU A 205 0.30 9.75 -0.35
CA GLU A 205 0.92 10.80 -1.17
C GLU A 205 1.00 10.45 -2.66
N VAL A 206 0.80 9.18 -3.04
CA VAL A 206 0.79 8.75 -4.44
C VAL A 206 -0.36 9.37 -5.24
N PHE A 207 -1.40 9.86 -4.57
CA PHE A 207 -2.54 10.54 -5.19
C PHE A 207 -2.30 12.02 -5.54
N HIS A 208 -1.12 12.60 -5.21
CA HIS A 208 -0.83 14.05 -5.30
C HIS A 208 0.36 14.40 -6.22
#